data_AF-A0AA37FW36-F1
#
_entry.id   AF-A0AA37FW36-F1
#
_cell.length_a   1.000
_cell.length_b   1.000
_cell.length_c   1.000
_cell.angle_alpha   90.00
_cell.angle_beta   90.00
_cell.angle_gamma   90.00
#
_symmetry.space_group_name_H-M   'P 1'
#
loop_
_entity.id
_entity.type
_entity.pdbx_description
1 polymer ?
#
loop_
_entity_poly.entity_id
_entity_poly.type
_entity_poly.pdbx_seq_one_letter_code
_entity_poly.pdbx_strand_id
1 'polypeptide(L)'
;MNSNQTVNREEYRRLDNRVTCILQQRWPANEISQWVGMLKGKQQAVACAILRRRHPRPSLLALPALAAEVPNPFQAKSSRPTVPVLTADGRSVGRRHIVDGLTPVAIDQSGTIRCAVTGRTLFIAPGSAIDRANPGAAEQLNPTYQPNLHQVVADHRQIEAGE
;
A
#
# COMPACT_ATOMS: atom_id res chain seq x y z
N MET A 1 -7.83 -25.30 -8.17
CA MET A 1 -7.68 -24.41 -9.34
C MET A 1 -7.83 -22.97 -8.88
N ASN A 2 -6.79 -22.15 -9.12
CA ASN A 2 -6.78 -20.68 -9.28
C ASN A 2 -5.42 -20.11 -8.87
N SER A 3 -4.41 -20.50 -9.64
CA SER A 3 -3.11 -19.84 -9.65
C SER A 3 -3.25 -18.48 -10.33
N ASN A 4 -3.59 -17.46 -9.52
CA ASN A 4 -3.42 -16.04 -9.82
C ASN A 4 -1.93 -15.69 -9.94
N GLN A 5 -1.21 -16.35 -10.85
CA GLN A 5 0.21 -16.10 -11.11
C GLN A 5 0.35 -14.70 -11.73
N THR A 6 0.39 -13.71 -10.85
CA THR A 6 1.01 -12.42 -11.03
C THR A 6 2.49 -12.63 -11.39
N VAL A 7 3.05 -11.76 -12.24
CA VAL A 7 4.49 -11.78 -12.57
C VAL A 7 5.29 -11.82 -11.27
N ASN A 8 6.31 -12.70 -11.17
CA ASN A 8 7.08 -12.86 -9.94
C ASN A 8 7.71 -11.51 -9.52
N ARG A 9 7.89 -11.27 -8.23
CA ARG A 9 8.43 -10.02 -7.68
C ARG A 9 9.80 -9.67 -8.26
N GLU A 10 10.70 -10.64 -8.43
CA GLU A 10 11.99 -10.39 -9.09
C GLU A 10 11.82 -9.98 -10.56
N GLU A 11 10.89 -10.61 -11.28
CA GLU A 11 10.62 -10.29 -12.68
C GLU A 11 10.01 -8.90 -12.83
N TYR A 12 9.09 -8.52 -11.93
CA TYR A 12 8.57 -7.17 -11.85
C TYR A 12 9.69 -6.15 -11.63
N ARG A 13 10.60 -6.41 -10.68
CA ARG A 13 11.72 -5.51 -10.37
C ARG A 13 12.67 -5.37 -11.56
N ARG A 14 12.94 -6.47 -12.29
CA ARG A 14 13.75 -6.44 -13.52
C ARG A 14 13.09 -5.59 -14.61
N LEU A 15 11.78 -5.75 -14.82
CA LEU A 15 11.02 -4.93 -15.78
C LEU A 15 10.98 -3.46 -15.37
N ASP A 16 10.74 -3.15 -14.08
CA ASP A 16 10.69 -1.78 -13.59
C ASP A 16 12.04 -1.07 -13.72
N ASN A 17 13.13 -1.75 -13.36
CA ASN A 17 14.49 -1.24 -13.54
C ASN A 17 14.78 -1.00 -15.03
N ARG A 18 14.39 -1.92 -15.91
CA ARG A 18 14.61 -1.78 -17.35
C ARG A 18 13.83 -0.60 -17.92
N VAL A 19 12.56 -0.44 -17.56
CA VAL A 19 11.75 0.73 -17.96
C VAL A 19 12.38 2.01 -17.43
N THR A 20 12.87 2.01 -16.20
CA THR A 20 13.58 3.17 -15.62
C THR A 20 14.79 3.55 -16.47
N CYS A 21 15.62 2.58 -16.88
CA CYS A 21 16.76 2.83 -17.77
C CYS A 21 16.33 3.38 -19.13
N ILE A 22 15.28 2.82 -19.74
CA ILE A 22 14.75 3.27 -21.05
C ILE A 22 14.29 4.74 -20.97
N LEU A 23 13.59 5.11 -19.90
CA LEU A 23 13.11 6.48 -19.69
C LEU A 23 14.27 7.46 -19.42
N GLN A 24 15.27 7.04 -18.65
CA GLN A 24 16.47 7.86 -18.39
C GLN A 24 17.31 8.08 -19.65
N GLN A 25 17.44 7.04 -20.48
CA GLN A 25 18.16 7.09 -21.75
C GLN A 25 17.36 7.75 -22.87
N ARG A 26 16.12 8.20 -22.60
CA ARG A 26 15.24 8.90 -23.56
C ARG A 26 15.09 8.16 -24.88
N TRP A 27 14.86 6.85 -24.82
CA TRP A 27 14.64 6.04 -26.01
C TRP A 27 13.51 6.63 -26.87
N PRO A 28 13.66 6.63 -28.20
CA PRO A 28 12.60 7.07 -29.10
C PRO A 28 11.41 6.08 -29.07
N ALA A 29 10.22 6.59 -29.40
CA ALA A 29 8.96 5.83 -29.24
C ALA A 29 8.89 4.53 -30.06
N ASN A 30 9.58 4.48 -31.19
CA ASN A 30 9.73 3.29 -32.04
C ASN A 30 10.54 2.19 -31.33
N GLU A 31 11.67 2.53 -30.69
CA GLU A 31 12.50 1.58 -29.95
C GLU A 31 11.80 1.07 -28.70
N ILE A 32 11.05 1.94 -28.01
CA ILE A 32 10.22 1.53 -26.87
C ILE A 32 9.14 0.53 -27.33
N SER A 33 8.45 0.83 -28.43
CA SER A 33 7.43 -0.05 -29.00
C SER A 33 8.01 -1.39 -29.44
N GLN A 34 9.19 -1.41 -30.07
CA GLN A 34 9.89 -2.63 -30.45
C GLN A 34 10.30 -3.47 -29.23
N TRP A 35 10.87 -2.85 -28.21
CA TRP A 35 11.23 -3.54 -26.97
C TRP A 35 10.00 -4.17 -26.29
N VAL A 36 8.89 -3.43 -26.21
CA VAL A 36 7.61 -3.97 -25.71
C VAL A 36 7.08 -5.11 -26.58
N GLY A 37 7.27 -5.03 -27.91
CA GLY A 37 6.91 -6.09 -28.85
C GLY A 37 7.72 -7.38 -28.66
N MET A 38 8.95 -7.29 -28.13
CA MET A 38 9.77 -8.46 -27.79
C MET A 38 9.32 -9.17 -26.50
N LEU A 39 8.59 -8.48 -25.62
CA LEU A 39 8.07 -9.07 -24.39
C LEU A 39 6.84 -9.93 -24.70
N LYS A 40 6.68 -11.04 -23.97
CA LYS A 40 5.58 -11.99 -24.18
C LYS A 40 4.63 -12.03 -22.98
N GLY A 41 3.33 -12.18 -23.28
CA GLY A 41 2.27 -12.43 -22.30
C GLY A 41 2.23 -11.40 -21.17
N LYS A 42 2.28 -11.87 -19.92
CA LYS A 42 2.13 -11.02 -18.72
C LYS A 42 3.25 -9.99 -18.56
N GLN A 43 4.47 -10.28 -19.02
CA GLN A 43 5.59 -9.32 -18.94
C GLN A 43 5.36 -8.11 -19.84
N GLN A 44 4.79 -8.32 -21.04
CA GLN A 44 4.41 -7.24 -21.94
C GLN A 44 3.35 -6.36 -21.31
N ALA A 45 2.32 -6.96 -20.72
CA ALA A 45 1.24 -6.24 -20.06
C ALA A 45 1.77 -5.39 -18.88
N VAL A 46 2.66 -5.94 -18.05
CA VAL A 46 3.31 -5.22 -16.95
C VAL A 46 4.18 -4.07 -17.48
N ALA A 47 5.02 -4.30 -18.48
CA ALA A 47 5.87 -3.26 -19.06
C ALA A 47 5.04 -2.11 -19.66
N CYS A 48 3.98 -2.44 -20.40
CA CYS A 48 3.01 -1.47 -20.91
C CYS A 48 2.38 -0.64 -19.79
N ALA A 49 2.00 -1.27 -18.67
CA ALA A 49 1.41 -0.58 -17.53
C ALA A 49 2.41 0.38 -16.85
N ILE A 50 3.66 -0.06 -16.65
CA ILE A 50 4.72 0.80 -16.06
C ILE A 50 5.01 1.99 -16.99
N LEU A 51 5.16 1.76 -18.30
CA LEU A 51 5.41 2.80 -19.30
C LEU A 51 4.25 3.80 -19.36
N ARG A 52 2.99 3.34 -19.39
CA ARG A 52 1.82 4.24 -19.39
C ARG A 52 1.77 5.13 -18.15
N ARG A 53 2.23 4.64 -17.00
CA ARG A 53 2.24 5.39 -15.74
C ARG A 53 3.39 6.40 -15.65
N ARG A 54 4.56 6.08 -16.19
CA ARG A 54 5.81 6.86 -15.97
C ARG A 54 6.25 7.68 -17.18
N HIS A 55 5.82 7.36 -18.39
CA HIS A 55 6.19 8.11 -19.58
C HIS A 55 5.41 9.44 -19.63
N PRO A 56 6.06 10.59 -19.92
CA PRO A 56 5.41 11.90 -19.91
C PRO A 56 4.32 12.06 -20.98
N ARG A 57 4.41 11.30 -22.08
CA ARG A 57 3.41 11.28 -23.17
C ARG A 57 3.09 9.84 -23.58
N PRO A 58 2.29 9.11 -22.80
CA PRO A 58 2.08 7.68 -23.02
C PRO A 58 1.24 7.39 -24.27
N SER A 59 0.41 8.35 -24.70
CA SER A 59 -0.39 8.28 -25.93
C SER A 59 0.43 8.28 -27.22
N LEU A 60 1.68 8.76 -27.18
CA LEU A 60 2.60 8.74 -28.33
C LEU A 60 3.32 7.40 -28.49
N LEU A 61 3.32 6.58 -27.44
CA LEU A 61 3.85 5.23 -27.50
C LEU A 61 2.74 4.36 -28.10
N ALA A 62 2.96 3.78 -29.27
CA ALA A 62 2.05 2.85 -29.93
C ALA A 62 1.98 1.49 -29.18
N LEU A 63 1.74 1.55 -27.87
CA LEU A 63 1.75 0.40 -26.98
C LEU A 63 0.51 -0.45 -27.23
N PRO A 64 0.66 -1.79 -27.25
CA PRO A 64 -0.48 -2.71 -27.37
C PRO A 64 -1.58 -2.41 -26.37
N ALA A 65 -2.84 -2.60 -26.78
CA ALA A 65 -3.99 -2.49 -25.90
C ALA A 65 -3.82 -3.45 -24.72
N LEU A 66 -3.85 -2.90 -23.50
CA LEU A 66 -3.82 -3.70 -22.29
C LEU A 66 -5.11 -4.50 -22.20
N ALA A 67 -5.02 -5.83 -22.14
CA ALA A 67 -6.14 -6.64 -21.67
C ALA A 67 -6.49 -6.17 -20.24
N ALA A 68 -7.79 -6.04 -19.95
CA ALA A 68 -8.33 -5.42 -18.74
C ALA A 68 -7.84 -6.05 -17.40
N GLU A 69 -7.13 -7.16 -17.45
CA GLU A 69 -6.48 -7.81 -16.31
C GLU A 69 -4.97 -7.57 -16.28
N VAL A 70 -4.53 -6.33 -16.04
CA VAL A 70 -3.23 -6.16 -15.37
C VAL A 70 -3.50 -5.89 -13.91
N PRO A 71 -3.28 -6.90 -13.04
CA PRO A 71 -3.26 -6.66 -11.60
C PRO A 71 -2.25 -5.56 -11.35
N ASN A 72 -2.68 -4.49 -10.71
CA ASN A 72 -1.79 -3.44 -10.24
C ASN A 72 -0.73 -4.11 -9.33
N PRO A 73 0.54 -4.24 -9.77
CA PRO A 73 1.52 -5.10 -9.09
C PRO A 73 1.94 -4.54 -7.72
N PHE A 74 1.53 -3.31 -7.41
CA PHE A 74 1.80 -2.65 -6.14
C PHE A 74 0.70 -2.74 -5.10
N GLN A 75 -0.43 -3.40 -5.38
CA GLN A 75 -1.41 -3.66 -4.30
C GLN A 75 -1.00 -4.81 -3.36
N ALA A 76 0.11 -5.50 -3.64
CA ALA A 76 0.70 -6.48 -2.74
C ALA A 76 1.94 -5.97 -1.99
N LYS A 77 2.09 -4.65 -1.76
CA LYS A 77 2.58 -4.30 -0.42
C LYS A 77 1.44 -4.67 0.50
N SER A 78 1.44 -5.92 0.99
CA SER A 78 0.92 -6.13 2.32
C SER A 78 1.69 -5.14 3.19
N SER A 79 1.08 -4.00 3.48
CA SER A 79 1.58 -3.05 4.47
C SER A 79 1.45 -3.80 5.77
N ARG A 80 2.38 -4.75 5.99
CA ARG A 80 2.40 -5.58 7.17
C ARG A 80 2.63 -4.59 8.30
N PRO A 81 1.65 -4.40 9.17
CA PRO A 81 1.78 -3.42 10.21
C PRO A 81 2.96 -3.84 11.08
N THR A 82 3.70 -2.82 11.49
CA THR A 82 4.93 -2.98 12.24
C THR A 82 4.85 -2.18 13.52
N VAL A 83 5.40 -2.73 14.59
CA VAL A 83 5.51 -2.06 15.88
C VAL A 83 6.94 -1.54 16.04
N PRO A 84 7.15 -0.32 16.58
CA PRO A 84 8.47 0.13 16.99
C PRO A 84 9.09 -0.84 18.00
N VAL A 85 10.37 -1.15 17.83
CA VAL A 85 11.16 -1.88 18.82
C VAL A 85 11.88 -0.86 19.66
N LEU A 86 11.62 -0.84 20.97
CA LEU A 86 12.28 0.07 21.91
C LEU A 86 13.42 -0.67 22.63
N THR A 87 14.52 0.04 22.88
CA THR A 87 15.52 -0.36 23.89
C THR A 87 14.91 -0.34 25.30
N ALA A 88 15.60 -0.93 26.27
CA ALA A 88 15.23 -0.81 27.68
C ALA A 88 15.10 0.66 28.12
N ASP A 89 15.92 1.55 27.55
CA ASP A 89 15.90 3.00 27.78
C ASP A 89 14.87 3.77 26.95
N GLY A 90 13.94 3.08 26.27
CA GLY A 90 12.84 3.68 25.52
C GLY A 90 13.19 4.24 24.13
N ARG A 91 14.44 4.17 23.68
CA ARG A 91 14.85 4.63 22.34
C ARG A 91 14.44 3.63 21.25
N SER A 92 13.90 4.11 20.14
CA SER A 92 13.53 3.29 18.99
C SER A 92 14.76 2.73 18.26
N VAL A 93 14.81 1.40 18.09
CA VAL A 93 15.92 0.64 17.47
C VAL A 93 15.56 0.16 16.06
N GLY A 94 14.29 0.23 15.71
CA GLY A 94 13.79 -0.28 14.44
C GLY A 94 12.31 -0.64 14.54
N ARG A 95 11.85 -1.44 13.57
CA ARG A 95 10.44 -1.87 13.49
C ARG A 95 10.38 -3.37 13.26
N ARG A 96 9.46 -4.07 13.93
CA ARG A 96 9.21 -5.51 13.74
C ARG A 96 7.80 -5.77 13.20
N HIS A 97 7.66 -6.79 12.35
CA HIS A 97 6.35 -7.23 11.85
C HIS A 97 5.54 -7.93 12.95
N ILE A 98 4.23 -7.83 12.86
CA ILE A 98 3.27 -8.44 13.81
C ILE A 98 2.95 -9.86 13.34
N VAL A 99 3.06 -10.84 14.24
CA VAL A 99 2.85 -12.27 13.96
C VAL A 99 1.81 -12.91 14.90
N ASP A 100 1.40 -12.22 15.97
CA ASP A 100 0.69 -12.83 17.12
C ASP A 100 -0.84 -13.00 16.94
N GLY A 101 -1.34 -13.09 15.71
CA GLY A 101 -2.77 -13.34 15.42
C GLY A 101 -3.76 -12.23 15.83
N LEU A 102 -3.29 -11.14 16.44
CA LEU A 102 -4.11 -9.97 16.81
C LEU A 102 -4.31 -9.03 15.62
N THR A 103 -5.48 -8.38 15.58
CA THR A 103 -5.77 -7.37 14.55
C THR A 103 -5.01 -6.08 14.88
N PRO A 104 -4.11 -5.65 14.00
CA PRO A 104 -3.28 -4.46 14.22
C PRO A 104 -4.12 -3.19 14.04
N VAL A 105 -4.04 -2.27 15.01
CA VAL A 105 -4.80 -1.02 15.00
C VAL A 105 -3.92 0.20 15.25
N ALA A 106 -4.30 1.33 14.65
CA ALA A 106 -3.72 2.63 14.91
C ALA A 106 -4.75 3.52 15.60
N ILE A 107 -4.31 4.24 16.64
CA ILE A 107 -5.11 5.24 17.32
C ILE A 107 -4.70 6.61 16.78
N ASP A 108 -5.65 7.37 16.26
CA ASP A 108 -5.37 8.71 15.78
C ASP A 108 -5.37 9.76 16.90
N GLN A 109 -5.04 11.00 16.56
CA GLN A 109 -4.96 12.11 17.51
C GLN A 109 -6.29 12.37 18.25
N SER A 110 -7.43 12.04 17.61
CA SER A 110 -8.75 12.18 18.23
C SER A 110 -9.07 11.05 19.20
N GLY A 111 -8.28 9.97 19.20
CA GLY A 111 -8.55 8.74 19.92
C GLY A 111 -9.39 7.73 19.13
N THR A 112 -9.73 8.02 17.87
CA THR A 112 -10.45 7.08 17.00
C THR A 112 -9.51 5.95 16.58
N ILE A 113 -10.00 4.72 16.64
CA ILE A 113 -9.21 3.52 16.38
C ILE A 113 -9.55 2.99 14.98
N ARG A 114 -8.50 2.74 14.19
CA ARG A 114 -8.62 2.20 12.82
C ARG A 114 -7.79 0.94 12.65
N CYS A 115 -8.28 0.00 11.85
CA CYS A 115 -7.49 -1.16 11.42
C CYS A 115 -6.29 -0.69 10.58
N ALA A 116 -5.08 -1.08 10.97
CA ALA A 116 -3.86 -0.67 10.27
C ALA A 116 -3.68 -1.37 8.90
N VAL A 117 -4.40 -2.47 8.66
CA VAL A 117 -4.37 -3.21 7.39
C VAL A 117 -5.39 -2.66 6.39
N THR A 118 -6.63 -2.47 6.84
CA THR A 118 -7.75 -2.11 5.95
C THR A 118 -8.14 -0.64 6.00
N GLY A 119 -7.65 0.12 7.00
CA GLY A 119 -8.03 1.51 7.24
C GLY A 119 -9.44 1.69 7.83
N ARG A 120 -10.20 0.60 8.01
CA ARG A 120 -11.57 0.64 8.54
C ARG A 120 -11.59 1.18 9.98
N THR A 121 -12.49 2.12 10.25
CA THR A 121 -12.78 2.59 11.62
C THR A 121 -13.42 1.47 12.43
N LEU A 122 -12.87 1.22 13.62
CA LEU A 122 -13.32 0.18 14.55
C LEU A 122 -13.91 0.77 15.84
N PHE A 123 -13.47 1.97 16.20
CA PHE A 123 -13.99 2.72 17.35
C PHE A 123 -13.95 4.21 17.01
N ILE A 124 -15.04 4.91 17.24
CA ILE A 124 -15.17 6.37 17.05
C ILE A 124 -15.03 7.03 18.41
N ALA A 125 -14.04 7.91 18.56
CA ALA A 125 -13.87 8.67 19.78
C ALA A 125 -14.93 9.78 19.90
N PRO A 126 -15.52 9.98 21.09
CA PRO A 126 -16.45 11.08 21.33
C PRO A 126 -15.85 12.44 20.97
N GLY A 127 -16.61 13.29 20.28
CA GLY A 127 -16.17 14.63 19.87
C GLY A 127 -15.17 14.65 18.71
N SER A 128 -14.75 13.49 18.19
CA SER A 128 -13.95 13.41 16.96
C SER A 128 -14.69 14.01 15.77
N ALA A 129 -13.96 14.36 14.71
CA ALA A 129 -14.59 14.86 13.48
C ALA A 129 -15.58 13.84 12.88
N ILE A 130 -15.29 12.54 13.02
CA ILE A 130 -16.15 11.46 12.54
C ILE A 130 -17.43 11.38 13.37
N ASP A 131 -17.31 11.50 14.70
CA ASP A 131 -18.45 11.53 15.62
C ASP A 131 -19.39 12.72 15.32
N ARG A 132 -18.83 13.92 15.16
CA ARG A 132 -19.58 15.14 14.82
C ARG A 132 -20.24 15.08 13.44
N ALA A 133 -19.59 14.46 12.47
CA ALA A 133 -20.12 14.34 11.11
C ALA A 133 -21.18 13.25 10.98
N ASN A 134 -21.20 12.25 11.89
CA ASN A 134 -22.09 11.09 11.81
C ASN A 134 -22.73 10.78 13.17
N PRO A 135 -23.73 11.56 13.60
CA PRO A 135 -24.46 11.30 14.85
C PRO A 135 -25.03 9.87 14.90
N GLY A 136 -24.85 9.18 16.03
CA GLY A 136 -25.33 7.81 16.24
C GLY A 136 -24.44 6.69 15.64
N ALA A 137 -23.44 7.02 14.82
CA ALA A 137 -22.52 6.01 14.28
C ALA A 137 -21.65 5.37 15.37
N ALA A 138 -21.23 6.16 16.36
CA ALA A 138 -20.47 5.67 17.51
C ALA A 138 -21.27 4.67 18.35
N GLU A 139 -22.57 4.90 18.56
CA GLU A 139 -23.46 4.02 19.32
C GLU A 139 -23.65 2.66 18.65
N GLN A 140 -23.63 2.63 17.31
CA GLN A 140 -23.72 1.38 16.55
C GLN A 140 -22.38 0.64 16.46
N LEU A 141 -21.28 1.38 16.28
CA LEU A 141 -19.96 0.79 16.00
C LEU A 141 -19.21 0.40 17.28
N ASN A 142 -19.15 1.29 18.27
CA ASN A 142 -18.30 1.12 19.45
C ASN A 142 -18.61 -0.13 20.28
N PRO A 143 -19.88 -0.59 20.44
CA PRO A 143 -20.16 -1.84 21.16
C PRO A 143 -19.56 -3.09 20.51
N THR A 144 -19.25 -3.04 19.21
CA THR A 144 -18.63 -4.17 18.49
C THR A 144 -17.12 -4.23 18.67
N TYR A 145 -16.50 -3.19 19.24
CA TYR A 145 -15.06 -3.13 19.44
C TYR A 145 -14.62 -4.01 20.61
N GLN A 146 -13.73 -4.97 20.33
CA GLN A 146 -13.19 -5.90 21.33
C GLN A 146 -11.68 -5.65 21.53
N PRO A 147 -11.25 -4.89 22.55
CA PRO A 147 -9.85 -4.52 22.73
C PRO A 147 -8.87 -5.70 22.73
N ASN A 148 -9.27 -6.83 23.33
CA ASN A 148 -8.42 -8.02 23.48
C ASN A 148 -8.07 -8.71 22.14
N LEU A 149 -8.81 -8.43 21.07
CA LEU A 149 -8.51 -8.94 19.72
C LEU A 149 -7.58 -8.02 18.94
N HIS A 150 -7.19 -6.88 19.51
CA HIS A 150 -6.44 -5.84 18.81
C HIS A 150 -5.09 -5.54 19.47
N GLN A 151 -4.09 -5.27 18.63
CA GLN A 151 -2.79 -4.78 19.08
C GLN A 151 -2.59 -3.36 18.56
N VAL A 152 -2.32 -2.40 19.46
CA VAL A 152 -2.01 -1.03 19.07
C VAL A 152 -0.60 -0.97 18.49
N VAL A 153 -0.49 -0.54 17.23
CA VAL A 153 0.78 -0.48 16.48
C VAL A 153 1.30 0.94 16.32
N ALA A 154 0.41 1.91 16.48
CA ALA A 154 0.69 3.32 16.50
C ALA A 154 -0.36 3.98 17.40
N ASP A 155 0.12 4.79 18.34
CA ASP A 155 -0.73 5.67 19.14
C ASP A 155 -0.27 7.10 18.85
N HIS A 156 -1.15 7.88 18.21
CA HIS A 156 -0.89 9.26 17.86
C HIS A 156 -1.53 10.24 18.85
N ARG A 157 -2.10 9.74 19.95
CA ARG A 157 -2.51 10.58 21.06
C ARG A 157 -1.23 11.09 21.72
N GLN A 158 -0.91 12.36 21.46
CA GLN A 158 0.25 13.09 21.96
C GLN A 158 1.62 12.61 21.44
N ILE A 159 2.04 13.18 20.31
CA ILE A 159 3.46 13.37 19.99
C ILE A 159 3.84 14.79 20.46
N GLU A 160 3.76 15.05 21.76
CA GLU A 160 4.40 16.21 22.41
C GLU A 160 4.90 15.75 23.77
N ALA A 161 6.01 15.03 23.76
CA ALA A 161 6.89 14.89 24.92
C ALA A 161 8.30 15.26 24.43
N GLY A 162 8.67 16.52 24.65
CA GLY A 162 9.88 17.20 24.18
C GLY A 162 9.47 18.53 23.55
N GLU A 163 9.51 19.66 24.24
CA GLU A 163 10.42 20.14 25.29
C GLU A 163 9.70 21.17 26.19
#